data_AF-A0A1F7RRI8-F1
#
_entry.id   AF-A0A1F7RRI8-F1
#
_cell.length_a   1.000
_cell.length_b   1.000
_cell.length_c   1.000
_cell.angle_alpha   90.00
_cell.angle_beta   90.00
_cell.angle_gamma   90.00
#
_symmetry.space_group_name_H-M   'P 1'
#
loop_
_entity.id
_entity.type
_entity.pdbx_description
1 polymer ?
#
loop_
_entity_poly.entity_id
_entity_poly.type
_entity_poly.pdbx_seq_one_letter_code
_entity_poly.pdbx_strand_id
1 'polypeptide(L)' 'MEYDIIIFKEDETYVAYCPELDVSSCGDSVEHVKEMLKTAMRLFLEEAEKMGTLKNIIQEMIC' A
#
# COMPACT_ATOMS: atom_id res chain seq x y z
N MET A 1 11.64 3.47 6.08
CA MET A 1 10.75 2.29 6.12
C MET A 1 10.87 1.66 4.76
N GLU A 2 11.40 0.45 4.71
CA GLU A 2 11.46 -0.36 3.48
C GLU A 2 10.26 -1.30 3.54
N TYR A 3 9.53 -1.41 2.44
CA TYR A 3 8.37 -2.29 2.29
C TYR A 3 8.59 -3.10 1.02
N ASP A 4 8.31 -4.39 1.08
CA ASP A 4 8.38 -5.23 -0.11
C ASP A 4 7.15 -4.98 -0.96
N ILE A 5 7.38 -4.62 -2.23
CA ILE A 5 6.30 -4.34 -3.18
C ILE A 5 6.37 -5.38 -4.28
N ILE A 6 5.26 -6.09 -4.47
CA ILE A 6 5.11 -7.04 -5.56
C ILE A 6 4.39 -6.32 -6.70
N ILE A 7 4.99 -6.32 -7.89
CA ILE A 7 4.39 -5.71 -9.08
C ILE A 7 4.01 -6.82 -10.06
N PHE A 8 2.75 -6.83 -10.44
CA PHE A 8 2.17 -7.72 -11.43
C PHE A 8 1.78 -6.91 -12.66
N LYS A 9 1.91 -7.50 -13.84
CA LYS A 9 1.36 -6.94 -15.07
C LYS A 9 0.16 -7.80 -15.47
N GLU A 10 -1.01 -7.19 -15.50
CA GLU A 10 -2.25 -7.78 -15.97
C GLU A 10 -2.65 -7.10 -17.28
N ASP A 11 -2.55 -7.82 -18.39
CA ASP A 11 -2.78 -7.32 -19.74
C ASP A 11 -2.00 -6.02 -20.05
N GLU A 12 -2.68 -4.88 -20.14
CA GLU A 12 -2.12 -3.55 -20.42
C GLU A 12 -1.97 -2.68 -19.15
N THR A 13 -2.19 -3.25 -17.96
CA THR A 13 -2.17 -2.55 -16.68
C THR A 13 -1.14 -3.17 -15.74
N TYR A 14 -0.55 -2.34 -14.88
CA TYR A 14 0.32 -2.76 -13.79
C TYR A 14 -0.43 -2.65 -12.46
N VAL A 15 -0.23 -3.64 -11.59
CA VAL A 15 -0.74 -3.68 -10.22
C VAL A 15 0.44 -3.77 -9.28
N ALA A 16 0.53 -2.88 -8.31
CA ALA A 16 1.52 -2.94 -7.24
C ALA A 16 0.82 -3.25 -5.92
N TYR A 17 1.36 -4.20 -5.17
CA TYR A 17 0.80 -4.67 -3.90
C TYR A 17 1.87 -4.67 -2.81
N CYS A 18 1.52 -4.11 -1.66
CA CYS A 18 2.31 -4.07 -0.43
C CYS A 18 1.65 -5.03 0.58
N PRO A 19 2.22 -6.23 0.81
CA PRO A 19 1.63 -7.24 1.68
C PRO A 19 1.58 -6.78 3.15
N GLU A 20 2.57 -6.00 3.61
CA GLU A 20 2.66 -5.61 5.02
C GLU A 20 1.59 -4.60 5.44
N LEU A 21 1.03 -3.85 4.48
CA LEU A 21 -0.06 -2.91 4.76
C LEU A 21 -1.41 -3.39 4.20
N ASP A 22 -1.41 -4.50 3.47
CA ASP A 22 -2.54 -4.97 2.66
C ASP A 22 -3.10 -3.85 1.75
N VAL A 23 -2.19 -3.12 1.09
CA VAL A 23 -2.53 -2.00 0.21
C VAL A 23 -2.07 -2.30 -1.22
N SER A 24 -2.94 -2.07 -2.18
CA SER A 24 -2.64 -2.18 -3.61
C SER A 24 -2.93 -0.89 -4.38
N SER A 25 -2.26 -0.70 -5.51
CA SER A 25 -2.58 0.31 -6.52
C SER A 25 -2.51 -0.30 -7.93
N CYS A 26 -3.14 0.37 -8.90
CA CYS A 26 -3.04 0.02 -10.32
C CYS A 26 -2.68 1.25 -11.17
N GLY A 27 -2.09 1.03 -12.35
CA GLY A 27 -1.75 2.10 -13.27
C GLY A 27 -1.14 1.61 -14.58
N ASP A 28 -0.92 2.54 -15.50
CA ASP A 28 -0.53 2.21 -16.88
C ASP A 28 0.99 2.01 -17.07
N SER A 29 1.79 2.31 -16.05
CA SER A 29 3.24 2.09 -16.06
C SER A 29 3.76 1.71 -14.68
N VAL A 30 4.96 1.13 -14.65
CA VAL A 30 5.65 0.74 -13.41
C VAL A 30 5.94 1.95 -12.53
N GLU A 31 6.29 3.10 -13.12
CA GLU A 31 6.55 4.33 -12.39
C GLU A 31 5.25 4.89 -11.78
N HIS A 32 4.18 4.93 -12.58
CA HIS A 32 2.89 5.47 -12.15
C HIS A 32 2.29 4.63 -11.01
N VAL A 33 2.30 3.30 -11.15
CA VAL A 33 1.74 2.41 -10.12
C VAL A 33 2.51 2.52 -8.80
N LYS A 34 3.83 2.71 -8.84
CA LYS A 34 4.68 2.95 -7.65
C LYS A 34 4.33 4.26 -6.94
N GLU A 35 4.13 5.34 -7.68
CA GLU A 35 3.72 6.63 -7.10
C GLU A 35 2.32 6.55 -6.48
N MET A 36 1.39 5.88 -7.15
CA MET A 36 0.05 5.61 -6.63
C MET A 36 0.12 4.76 -5.36
N LEU A 37 0.94 3.71 -5.33
CA LEU A 37 1.08 2.85 -4.15
C LEU A 37 1.64 3.64 -2.96
N LYS A 38 2.69 4.42 -3.18
CA LYS A 38 3.29 5.27 -2.14
C LYS A 38 2.28 6.25 -1.56
N THR A 39 1.42 6.81 -2.41
CA THR A 39 0.33 7.70 -1.99
C THR A 39 -0.72 6.96 -1.18
N ALA A 40 -1.15 5.78 -1.65
CA ALA A 40 -2.12 4.93 -0.94
C ALA A 40 -1.59 4.52 0.45
N MET A 41 -0.32 4.12 0.55
CA MET A 41 0.32 3.79 1.82
C MET A 41 0.37 4.99 2.77
N ARG A 42 0.70 6.18 2.27
CA ARG A 42 0.68 7.41 3.06
C ARG A 42 -0.73 7.71 3.58
N LEU A 43 -1.73 7.64 2.71
CA LEU A 43 -3.13 7.86 3.09
C LEU A 43 -3.60 6.83 4.12
N PHE A 44 -3.23 5.57 3.96
CA PHE A 44 -3.54 4.51 4.93
C PHE A 44 -2.99 4.84 6.33
N LEU A 45 -1.72 5.26 6.41
CA LEU A 45 -1.09 5.65 7.68
C LEU A 45 -1.73 6.91 8.27
N GLU A 46 -2.03 7.92 7.46
CA GLU A 46 -2.69 9.15 7.90
C GLU A 46 -4.11 8.90 8.41
N GLU A 47 -4.88 8.05 7.73
CA GLU A 47 -6.24 7.70 8.17
C GLU A 47 -6.22 6.83 9.43
N ALA A 48 -5.28 5.88 9.52
CA ALA A 48 -5.09 5.09 10.73
C ALA A 48 -4.69 5.98 11.93
N GLU A 49 -3.85 7.01 11.71
CA GLU A 49 -3.51 8.02 12.73
C GLU A 49 -4.73 8.85 13.15
N LYS A 50 -5.50 9.38 12.18
CA LYS A 50 -6.70 10.18 12.45
C LYS A 50 -7.78 9.43 13.20
N MET A 51 -7.98 8.14 12.90
CA MET A 51 -8.98 7.32 13.59
C MET A 51 -8.57 6.95 15.03
N GLY A 52 -7.36 7.31 15.48
CA GLY A 52 -6.85 6.94 16.81
C GLY A 52 -6.60 5.44 16.98
N THR A 53 -6.76 4.67 15.90
CA THR A 53 -6.62 3.21 15.83
C THR A 53 -5.29 2.77 15.23
N LEU A 54 -4.40 3.70 14.83
CA LEU A 54 -3.04 3.39 14.36
C LEU A 54 -2.33 2.39 15.27
N LYS A 55 -2.51 2.57 16.59
CA LYS A 55 -1.91 1.71 17.60
C LYS A 55 -2.57 0.32 17.69
N ASN A 56 -3.85 0.20 17.36
CA ASN A 56 -4.59 -1.07 17.35
C ASN A 56 -4.40 -1.85 16.04
N ILE A 57 -4.40 -1.20 14.88
CA ILE A 57 -4.22 -1.85 13.57
C ILE A 57 -2.80 -2.43 13.45
N ILE A 58 -1.77 -1.71 13.91
CA ILE A 58 -0.39 -2.21 13.90
C ILE A 58 -0.19 -3.34 14.94
N GLN A 59 -0.99 -3.39 16.01
CA GLN A 59 -0.91 -4.48 17.00
C GLN A 59 -1.64 -5.76 16.57
N GLU A 60 -2.73 -5.67 15.81
CA GLU A 60 -3.49 -6.88 15.40
C GLU A 60 -2.80 -7.68 14.29
N MET A 61 -1.82 -7.09 13.59
CA MET A 61 -1.01 -7.78 12.57
C MET A 61 0.14 -8.64 13.15
N ILE A 62 0.29 -8.69 14.49
CA ILE A 62 1.32 -9.47 15.20
C ILE A 62 0.72 -10.74 15.86
N CYS A 63 -0.57 -11.04 15.66
CA CYS A 63 -1.22 -12.25 16.19
C CYS A 63 -1.22 -13.43 15.21
#